data_AF-A0A537PVI6-F1
#
_entry.id   AF-A0A537PVI6-F1
#
_cell.length_a   1.000
_cell.length_b   1.000
_cell.length_c   1.000
_cell.angle_alpha   90.00
_cell.angle_beta   90.00
_cell.angle_gamma   90.00
#
_symmetry.space_group_name_H-M   'P 1'
#
loop_
_entity.id
_entity.type
_entity.pdbx_description
1 polymer ?
#
loop_
_entity_poly.entity_id
_entity_poly.type
_entity_poly.pdbx_seq_one_letter_code
_entity_poly.pdbx_strand_id
1 'polypeptide(L)'
;MAYWLLKTEPETFSWDDQVKRGGKGEPWTGVRNYRARGHLKAMRLGDHAFFYHTGDEKQVVGIVEVIREAYPDPTDDTAVFRAVDVRAVRPLPKPVTLKAVKADRR
;
A
#
# COMPACT_ATOMS: atom_id res chain seq x y z
N MET A 1 -1.33 14.56 -8.95
CA MET A 1 -1.06 13.67 -7.81
C MET A 1 -2.28 12.81 -7.60
N ALA A 2 -2.12 11.50 -7.68
CA ALA A 2 -3.19 10.53 -7.48
C ALA A 2 -3.17 10.00 -6.04
N TYR A 3 -4.28 9.40 -5.62
CA TYR A 3 -4.42 8.78 -4.30
C TYR A 3 -4.81 7.32 -4.45
N TRP A 4 -4.21 6.48 -3.61
CA TRP A 4 -4.33 5.03 -3.70
C TRP A 4 -4.67 4.40 -2.36
N LEU A 5 -4.93 3.09 -2.36
CA LEU A 5 -5.08 2.29 -1.16
C LEU A 5 -4.38 0.95 -1.36
N LEU A 6 -3.44 0.65 -0.48
CA LEU A 6 -2.67 -0.58 -0.46
C LEU A 6 -3.13 -1.43 0.72
N LYS A 7 -3.37 -2.72 0.48
CA LYS A 7 -3.87 -3.66 1.49
C LYS A 7 -2.80 -4.65 1.87
N THR A 8 -2.64 -4.87 3.16
CA THR A 8 -1.78 -5.92 3.71
C THR A 8 -2.42 -6.49 4.97
N GLU A 9 -2.12 -7.74 5.27
CA GLU A 9 -2.49 -8.38 6.52
C GLU A 9 -1.42 -8.03 7.58
N PRO A 10 -1.79 -7.50 8.75
CA PRO A 10 -0.82 -7.05 9.75
C PRO A 10 0.11 -8.16 10.25
N GLU A 11 -0.35 -9.41 10.24
CA GLU A 11 0.42 -10.61 10.55
C GLU A 11 1.51 -10.92 9.50
N THR A 12 1.34 -10.44 8.27
CA THR A 12 2.32 -10.60 7.18
C THR A 12 3.25 -9.38 7.10
N PHE A 13 2.68 -8.18 7.14
CA PHE A 13 3.43 -6.93 7.13
C PHE A 13 2.59 -5.81 7.74
N SER A 14 2.95 -5.41 8.97
CA SER A 14 2.21 -4.41 9.75
C SER A 14 2.64 -2.98 9.44
N TRP A 15 1.87 -2.01 9.93
CA TRP A 15 2.28 -0.60 9.92
C TRP A 15 3.60 -0.36 10.65
N ASP A 16 3.85 -1.04 11.77
CA ASP A 16 5.09 -0.90 12.51
C ASP A 16 6.29 -1.40 11.70
N ASP A 17 6.11 -2.47 10.92
CA ASP A 17 7.15 -2.96 10.00
C ASP A 17 7.44 -1.94 8.90
N GLN A 18 6.38 -1.35 8.33
CA GLN A 18 6.52 -0.27 7.34
C GLN A 18 7.25 0.95 7.90
N VAL A 19 6.99 1.34 9.15
CA VAL A 19 7.71 2.43 9.84
C VAL A 19 9.17 2.06 10.08
N LYS A 20 9.46 0.82 10.51
CA LYS A 20 10.83 0.32 10.73
C LYS A 20 11.68 0.33 9.46
N ARG A 21 11.08 0.20 8.26
CA ARG A 21 11.81 0.36 6.99
C ARG A 21 12.35 1.78 6.77
N GLY A 22 11.73 2.78 7.40
CA GLY A 22 12.14 4.18 7.33
C GLY A 22 12.24 4.68 5.88
N GLY A 23 13.23 5.53 5.61
CA GLY A 23 13.44 6.14 4.29
C GLY A 23 13.77 5.16 3.16
N LYS A 24 14.19 3.92 3.48
CA LYS A 24 14.43 2.87 2.48
C LYS A 24 13.13 2.41 1.82
N GLY A 25 12.01 2.49 2.54
CA GLY A 25 10.71 2.00 2.09
C GLY A 25 10.64 0.48 1.97
N GLU A 26 9.49 0.01 1.47
CA GLU A 26 9.18 -1.39 1.22
C GLU A 26 8.74 -1.60 -0.23
N PRO A 27 9.31 -2.61 -0.90
CA PRO A 27 8.78 -3.15 -2.16
C PRO A 27 7.37 -3.71 -2.00
N TRP A 28 6.41 -3.15 -2.74
CA TRP A 28 5.03 -3.67 -2.79
C TRP A 28 4.91 -4.84 -3.78
N THR A 29 5.61 -5.92 -3.48
CA THR A 29 5.68 -7.16 -4.28
C THR A 29 4.50 -8.10 -4.01
N GLY A 30 4.41 -9.19 -4.78
CA GLY A 30 3.40 -10.25 -4.57
C GLY A 30 2.03 -9.95 -5.16
N VAL A 31 1.85 -8.81 -5.83
CA VAL A 31 0.59 -8.49 -6.51
C VAL A 31 0.43 -9.38 -7.73
N ARG A 32 -0.57 -10.26 -7.70
CA ARG A 32 -0.93 -11.18 -8.81
C ARG A 32 -2.27 -10.89 -9.46
N ASN A 33 -2.89 -9.75 -9.12
CA ASN A 33 -4.13 -9.29 -9.74
C ASN A 33 -3.86 -8.33 -10.90
N TYR A 34 -4.38 -8.63 -12.09
CA TYR A 34 -4.16 -7.83 -13.31
C TYR A 34 -4.63 -6.37 -13.20
N ARG A 35 -5.75 -6.12 -12.52
CA ARG A 35 -6.26 -4.76 -12.30
C ARG A 35 -5.37 -4.01 -11.32
N ALA A 36 -5.01 -4.63 -10.20
CA ALA A 36 -4.10 -4.04 -9.23
C ALA A 36 -2.72 -3.72 -9.85
N ARG A 37 -2.19 -4.61 -10.69
CA ARG A 37 -0.98 -4.35 -11.49
C ARG A 37 -1.13 -3.08 -12.35
N GLY A 38 -2.29 -2.90 -12.99
CA GLY A 38 -2.61 -1.70 -13.76
C GLY A 38 -2.50 -0.43 -12.90
N HIS A 39 -3.02 -0.47 -11.67
CA HIS A 39 -2.91 0.63 -10.72
C HIS A 39 -1.45 0.87 -10.30
N LEU A 40 -0.68 -0.17 -10.00
CA LEU A 40 0.75 -0.03 -9.68
C LEU A 40 1.53 0.64 -10.82
N LYS A 41 1.26 0.29 -12.08
CA LYS A 41 1.85 0.96 -13.25
C LYS A 41 1.47 2.44 -13.39
N ALA A 42 0.33 2.84 -12.84
CA ALA A 42 -0.17 4.21 -12.90
C ALA A 42 0.35 5.10 -11.76
N MET A 43 0.87 4.51 -10.69
CA MET A 43 1.49 5.25 -9.59
C MET A 43 2.73 6.03 -10.06
N ARG A 44 2.92 7.22 -9.49
CA ARG A 44 4.06 8.11 -9.75
C ARG A 44 4.78 8.48 -8.45
N LEU A 45 6.03 8.90 -8.56
CA LEU A 45 6.79 9.40 -7.39
C LEU A 45 6.01 10.49 -6.65
N GLY A 46 5.92 10.36 -5.33
CA GLY A 46 5.21 11.29 -4.44
C GLY A 46 3.69 11.08 -4.38
N ASP A 47 3.11 10.17 -5.17
CA ASP A 47 1.71 9.79 -4.96
C ASP A 47 1.52 9.17 -3.57
N HIS A 48 0.39 9.47 -2.93
CA HIS A 48 0.07 8.95 -1.60
C HIS A 48 -0.87 7.75 -1.67
N ALA A 49 -0.68 6.80 -0.76
CA ALA A 49 -1.58 5.69 -0.57
C ALA A 49 -1.96 5.52 0.90
N PHE A 50 -3.21 5.12 1.14
CA PHE A 50 -3.61 4.59 2.43
C PHE A 50 -3.00 3.21 2.66
N PHE A 51 -2.42 3.01 3.84
CA PHE A 51 -2.00 1.70 4.32
C PHE A 51 -3.17 1.07 5.09
N TYR A 52 -3.78 0.06 4.49
CA TYR A 52 -4.98 -0.59 4.99
C TYR A 52 -4.65 -1.99 5.50
N HIS A 53 -4.87 -2.21 6.80
CA HIS A 53 -4.92 -3.56 7.35
C HIS A 53 -6.19 -4.26 6.87
N THR A 54 -6.03 -5.47 6.34
CA THR A 54 -7.09 -6.40 5.96
C THR A 54 -7.01 -7.66 6.84
N GLY A 55 -7.96 -8.59 6.67
CA GLY A 55 -8.07 -9.79 7.52
C GLY A 55 -8.93 -9.49 8.75
N ASP A 56 -8.42 -9.79 9.94
CA ASP A 56 -9.13 -9.55 11.20
C ASP A 56 -9.18 -8.05 11.56
N GLU A 57 -8.13 -7.32 11.22
CA GLU A 57 -8.15 -5.86 11.22
C GLU A 57 -8.64 -5.34 9.87
N LYS A 58 -9.65 -4.46 9.87
CA LYS A 58 -10.23 -3.87 8.66
C LYS A 58 -10.23 -2.36 8.77
N GLN A 59 -9.08 -1.74 8.62
CA GLN A 59 -8.90 -0.32 8.90
C GLN A 59 -7.72 0.30 8.17
N VAL A 60 -7.83 1.58 7.86
CA VAL A 60 -6.70 2.41 7.44
C VAL A 60 -5.95 2.87 8.69
N VAL A 61 -4.65 2.62 8.73
CA VAL A 61 -3.79 2.91 9.90
C VAL A 61 -2.77 4.01 9.63
N GLY A 62 -2.43 4.27 8.37
CA GLY A 62 -1.42 5.26 8.02
C GLY A 62 -1.44 5.66 6.54
N ILE A 63 -0.52 6.55 6.21
CA ILE A 63 -0.28 7.05 4.85
C ILE A 63 1.16 6.71 4.46
N VAL A 64 1.31 6.16 3.27
CA VAL A 64 2.60 5.95 2.61
C VAL A 64 2.70 6.81 1.35
N GLU A 65 3.92 7.04 0.89
CA GLU A 65 4.20 7.69 -0.40
C GLU A 65 5.02 6.76 -1.30
N VAL A 66 4.79 6.88 -2.60
CA VAL A 66 5.55 6.16 -3.63
C VAL A 66 6.93 6.80 -3.78
N ILE A 67 7.97 6.02 -3.53
CA ILE A 67 9.38 6.44 -3.66
C ILE A 67 10.10 5.77 -4.83
N ARG A 68 9.48 4.77 -5.46
CA ARG A 68 9.93 4.19 -6.72
C ARG A 68 8.73 3.79 -7.58
N GLU A 69 8.71 4.25 -8.82
CA GLU A 69 7.68 3.88 -9.79
C GLU A 69 7.76 2.41 -10.20
N ALA A 70 6.75 1.94 -10.94
CA ALA A 70 6.58 0.55 -11.26
C ALA A 70 7.78 -0.11 -11.95
N TYR A 71 8.26 -1.21 -11.39
CA TYR A 71 9.32 -2.05 -11.96
C TYR A 71 8.88 -3.53 -11.93
N PRO A 72 9.52 -4.43 -12.72
CA PRO A 72 9.19 -5.87 -12.68
C PRO A 72 9.27 -6.42 -11.25
N ASP A 73 8.23 -7.13 -10.83
CA ASP A 73 8.21 -7.73 -9.49
C ASP A 73 9.27 -8.86 -9.42
N PRO A 74 10.28 -8.78 -8.53
CA PRO A 74 11.33 -9.77 -8.43
C PRO A 74 10.84 -11.14 -7.92
N THR A 75 9.61 -11.22 -7.42
CA THR A 75 8.97 -12.48 -6.99
C THR A 75 8.13 -13.12 -8.10
N ASP A 76 8.16 -12.57 -9.32
CA ASP A 76 7.45 -13.06 -10.51
C ASP A 76 8.43 -13.41 -11.64
N ASP A 77 8.64 -14.71 -11.86
CA ASP A 77 9.53 -15.21 -12.92
C ASP A 77 9.03 -14.92 -14.35
N THR A 78 7.76 -14.53 -14.50
CA THR A 78 7.19 -14.22 -15.82
C THR A 78 7.43 -12.76 -16.25
N ALA A 79 7.91 -11.90 -15.34
CA ALA A 79 8.07 -10.46 -15.54
C ALA A 79 6.78 -9.73 -15.99
N VAL A 80 5.60 -10.34 -15.78
CA VAL A 80 4.28 -9.82 -16.13
C VAL A 80 3.80 -8.84 -15.06
N PHE A 81 4.12 -9.11 -13.80
CA PHE A 81 3.70 -8.31 -12.65
C PHE A 81 4.69 -7.19 -12.35
N ARG A 82 4.21 -6.24 -11.55
CA ARG A 82 4.93 -5.02 -11.23
C ARG A 82 4.85 -4.77 -9.73
N ALA A 83 5.89 -4.15 -9.20
CA ALA A 83 5.96 -3.64 -7.84
C ALA A 83 6.33 -2.15 -7.89
N VAL A 84 6.04 -1.43 -6.82
CA VAL A 84 6.49 -0.06 -6.54
C VAL A 84 7.15 -0.08 -5.17
N ASP A 85 8.01 0.88 -4.84
CA ASP A 85 8.50 1.02 -3.47
C ASP A 85 7.73 2.15 -2.78
N VAL A 86 7.31 1.91 -1.54
CA VAL A 86 6.60 2.91 -0.71
C VAL A 86 7.27 3.10 0.64
N ARG A 87 7.26 4.32 1.18
CA ARG A 87 7.70 4.58 2.56
C ARG A 87 6.60 5.19 3.41
N ALA A 88 6.70 4.99 4.72
CA ALA A 88 5.80 5.63 5.68
C ALA A 88 5.94 7.16 5.64
N VAL A 89 4.81 7.86 5.57
CA VAL A 89 4.74 9.32 5.74
C VAL A 89 4.33 9.64 7.16
N ARG A 90 3.16 9.14 7.58
CA ARG A 90 2.63 9.35 8.94
C ARG A 90 1.51 8.35 9.28
N PRO A 91 1.33 8.00 10.56
CA PRO A 91 0.14 7.30 11.00
C PRO A 91 -1.11 8.20 10.90
N LEU A 92 -2.29 7.60 10.88
CA LEU A 92 -3.51 8.33 11.16
C LEU A 92 -3.66 8.50 12.68
N PRO A 93 -4.01 9.70 13.18
CA PRO A 93 -4.23 9.92 14.61
C PRO A 93 -5.28 8.98 15.21
N LYS A 94 -6.26 8.58 14.38
CA LYS A 94 -7.24 7.56 14.69
C LYS A 94 -7.41 6.66 13.46
N PRO A 95 -7.23 5.34 13.57
CA PRO A 95 -7.50 4.43 12.48
C PRO A 95 -8.94 4.56 11.97
N VAL A 96 -9.12 4.49 10.65
CA VAL A 96 -10.42 4.59 9.99
C VAL A 96 -10.89 3.19 9.59
N THR A 97 -11.86 2.65 10.33
CA THR A 97 -12.34 1.28 10.10
C THR A 97 -13.21 1.18 8.86
N LEU A 98 -13.26 0.00 8.24
CA LEU A 98 -14.18 -0.31 7.14
C LEU A 98 -15.64 -0.07 7.53
N LYS A 99 -15.99 -0.33 8.80
CA LYS A 99 -17.32 -0.03 9.34
C LYS A 99 -17.61 1.47 9.28
N ALA A 100 -16.66 2.32 9.66
CA ALA A 100 -16.80 3.77 9.59
C ALA A 100 -16.93 4.24 8.12
N VAL A 101 -16.10 3.73 7.22
CA VAL A 101 -16.18 4.04 5.78
C VAL A 101 -17.56 3.67 5.21
N LYS A 102 -18.09 2.49 5.55
CA LYS A 102 -19.42 2.04 5.08
C LYS A 102 -20.59 2.80 5.70
N ALA A 103 -20.39 3.41 6.86
CA ALA A 103 -21.42 4.21 7.53
C ALA A 103 -21.49 5.64 6.97
N ASP A 104 -20.41 6.11 6.34
CA ASP A 104 -20.41 7.38 5.62
C ASP A 104 -21.16 7.21 4.29
N ARG A 105 -22.12 8.11 4.04
CA ARG A 105 -23.01 8.08 2.87
C ARG A 105 -22.59 9.06 1.77
N ARG A 106 -21.50 9.79 1.97
CA ARG A 106 -20.96 10.72 0.97
C ARG A 106 -20.23 9.99 -0.14
#